data_AF-A0A7S2AEQ0-F1
#
_entry.id   AF-A0A7S2AEQ0-F1
#
_cell.length_a   1.000
_cell.length_b   1.000
_cell.length_c   1.000
_cell.angle_alpha   90.00
_cell.angle_beta   90.00
_cell.angle_gamma   90.00
#
_symmetry.space_group_name_H-M   'P 1'
#
loop_
_entity.id
_entity.type
_entity.pdbx_description
1 polymer ?
#
loop_
_entity_poly.entity_id
_entity_poly.type
_entity_poly.pdbx_seq_one_letter_code
_entity_poly.pdbx_strand_id
1 'polypeptide(L)'
;SGVRIYFPDAPTIDLGLEAALLGMNASPGFVKRKLAKALSTLICRYAVLPNRFCVGFGDGIDPFNLKHPRPQGVLRLTVLEAANLWPYTGAPWWRFGMKREASADPYAEVSVGAITRTTKTVKHPTCPKWGEEAVFDFICDNPEEQSVSIVVRE
;
A
#
# COMPACT_ATOMS: atom_id res chain seq x y z
N SER A 1 -17.02 -5.95 -28.24
CA SER A 1 -15.97 -6.57 -27.40
C SER A 1 -15.17 -5.49 -26.69
N GLY A 2 -14.84 -5.63 -25.41
CA GLY A 2 -14.07 -4.61 -24.69
C GLY A 2 -12.75 -5.15 -24.15
N VAL A 3 -11.83 -4.24 -23.83
CA VAL A 3 -10.56 -4.56 -23.16
C VAL A 3 -10.54 -3.89 -21.80
N ARG A 4 -10.09 -4.61 -20.79
CA ARG A 4 -9.82 -4.11 -19.44
C ARG A 4 -8.33 -4.21 -19.19
N ILE A 5 -7.71 -3.09 -18.85
CA ILE A 5 -6.29 -2.98 -18.54
C ILE A 5 -6.17 -2.59 -17.07
N TYR A 6 -5.43 -3.36 -16.30
CA TYR A 6 -5.18 -3.11 -14.89
C TYR A 6 -3.85 -3.71 -14.47
N PHE A 7 -3.37 -3.26 -13.31
CA PHE A 7 -2.30 -3.86 -12.55
C PHE A 7 -2.93 -4.57 -11.34
N PRO A 8 -2.58 -5.84 -11.08
CA PRO A 8 -3.06 -6.55 -9.90
C PRO A 8 -2.66 -5.82 -8.60
N ASP A 9 -1.39 -5.40 -8.53
CA ASP A 9 -0.78 -4.72 -7.40
C ASP A 9 -0.07 -3.42 -7.79
N ALA A 10 0.29 -2.61 -6.78
CA ALA A 10 1.00 -1.36 -6.98
C ALA A 10 2.34 -1.59 -7.71
N PRO A 11 2.56 -0.97 -8.89
CA PRO A 11 3.77 -1.20 -9.66
C PRO A 11 4.98 -0.49 -9.05
N THR A 12 6.14 -1.14 -9.18
CA THR A 12 7.44 -0.51 -8.90
C THR A 12 7.87 0.30 -10.11
N ILE A 13 8.09 1.60 -9.94
CA ILE A 13 8.48 2.50 -11.02
C ILE A 13 9.97 2.81 -10.93
N ASP A 14 10.71 2.49 -11.98
CA ASP A 14 12.07 2.98 -12.19
C ASP A 14 12.06 4.13 -13.21
N LEU A 15 12.66 5.26 -12.83
CA LEU A 15 12.71 6.48 -13.65
C LEU A 15 14.15 6.82 -14.00
N GLY A 16 14.46 6.94 -15.29
CA GLY A 16 15.65 7.65 -15.75
C GLY A 16 15.40 9.16 -15.69
N LEU A 17 16.24 9.90 -14.99
CA LEU A 17 16.22 11.37 -15.02
C LEU A 17 17.51 11.86 -15.67
N GLU A 18 17.37 12.60 -16.76
CA GLU A 18 18.50 13.29 -17.37
C GLU A 18 18.80 14.60 -16.63
N ALA A 19 20.09 14.89 -16.44
CA ALA A 19 20.56 16.04 -15.67
C ALA A 19 20.05 17.39 -16.22
N ALA A 20 19.74 17.46 -17.52
CA ALA A 20 19.22 18.67 -18.17
C ALA A 20 17.82 19.08 -17.68
N LEU A 21 17.00 18.12 -17.20
CA LEU A 21 15.66 18.37 -16.68
C LEU A 21 15.65 18.97 -15.26
N LEU A 22 16.77 18.89 -14.53
CA LEU A 22 16.82 19.12 -13.09
C LEU A 22 17.27 20.53 -12.67
N GLY A 23 17.49 21.43 -13.64
CA GLY A 23 17.69 22.87 -13.44
C GLY A 23 18.16 23.29 -12.03
N MET A 24 19.47 23.16 -11.78
CA MET A 24 20.21 23.54 -10.56
C MET A 24 19.86 22.82 -9.23
N ASN A 25 20.92 22.31 -8.59
CA ASN A 25 21.09 22.02 -7.15
C ASN A 25 20.09 21.10 -6.43
N ALA A 26 19.12 20.48 -7.11
CA ALA A 26 18.30 19.43 -6.51
C ALA A 26 19.07 18.10 -6.49
N SER A 27 19.10 17.40 -5.35
CA SER A 27 19.68 16.05 -5.30
C SER A 27 18.88 15.12 -6.23
N PRO A 28 19.48 14.58 -7.31
CA PRO A 28 18.74 13.81 -8.32
C PRO A 28 17.97 12.62 -7.72
N GLY A 29 18.53 12.00 -6.69
CA GLY A 29 17.91 10.89 -5.97
C GLY A 29 16.69 11.26 -5.13
N PHE A 30 16.62 12.48 -4.56
CA PHE A 30 15.42 12.92 -3.84
C PHE A 30 14.26 13.17 -4.80
N VAL A 31 14.53 13.89 -5.89
CA VAL A 31 13.52 14.20 -6.92
C VAL A 31 13.02 12.92 -7.58
N LYS A 32 13.93 12.00 -7.96
CA LYS A 32 13.56 10.69 -8.51
C LYS A 32 12.59 9.94 -7.60
N ARG A 33 12.90 9.83 -6.30
CA ARG A 33 12.03 9.13 -5.33
C ARG A 33 10.66 9.79 -5.19
N LYS A 34 10.61 11.13 -5.10
CA LYS A 34 9.34 11.86 -5.00
C LYS A 34 8.49 11.70 -6.26
N LEU A 35 9.10 11.79 -7.44
CA LEU A 35 8.43 11.62 -8.72
C LEU A 35 7.93 10.19 -8.91
N ALA A 36 8.78 9.20 -8.66
CA ALA A 36 8.39 7.78 -8.72
C ALA A 36 7.23 7.48 -7.77
N LYS A 37 7.27 8.01 -6.54
CA LYS A 37 6.18 7.86 -5.57
C LYS A 37 4.89 8.53 -6.05
N ALA A 38 4.97 9.75 -6.60
CA ALA A 38 3.81 10.45 -7.13
C ALA A 38 3.17 9.72 -8.31
N LEU A 39 3.99 9.25 -9.27
CA LEU A 39 3.51 8.44 -10.39
C LEU A 39 2.90 7.12 -9.93
N SER A 40 3.55 6.42 -8.99
CA SER A 40 3.01 5.17 -8.44
C SER A 40 1.66 5.41 -7.79
N THR A 41 1.51 6.50 -7.03
CA THR A 41 0.22 6.90 -6.42
C THR A 41 -0.85 7.16 -7.49
N LEU A 42 -0.50 7.82 -8.60
CA LEU A 42 -1.45 8.06 -9.70
C LEU A 42 -1.86 6.76 -10.39
N ILE A 43 -0.89 5.89 -10.73
CA ILE A 43 -1.19 4.60 -11.36
C ILE A 43 -2.07 3.75 -10.43
N CYS A 44 -1.77 3.73 -9.13
CA CYS A 44 -2.61 3.05 -8.14
C CYS A 44 -4.07 3.51 -8.18
N ARG A 45 -4.29 4.82 -8.28
CA ARG A 45 -5.63 5.41 -8.27
C ARG A 45 -6.44 5.12 -9.53
N TYR A 46 -5.79 4.90 -10.68
CA TYR A 46 -6.50 4.76 -11.96
C TYR A 46 -6.49 3.35 -12.53
N ALA A 47 -5.46 2.56 -12.23
CA ALA A 47 -5.19 1.31 -12.95
C ALA A 47 -4.79 0.14 -12.06
N VAL A 48 -4.67 0.30 -10.74
CA VAL A 48 -4.45 -0.85 -9.83
C VAL A 48 -5.79 -1.30 -9.26
N LEU A 49 -6.01 -2.62 -9.20
CA LEU A 49 -7.27 -3.20 -8.74
C LEU A 49 -7.73 -2.62 -7.39
N PRO A 50 -9.04 -2.33 -7.23
CA PRO A 50 -10.13 -2.63 -8.16
C PRO A 50 -10.26 -1.63 -9.32
N ASN A 51 -9.39 -0.62 -9.40
CA ASN A 51 -9.39 0.36 -10.50
C ASN A 51 -8.83 -0.28 -11.77
N ARG A 52 -9.48 0.03 -12.89
CA ARG A 52 -9.18 -0.57 -14.20
C ARG A 52 -9.54 0.42 -15.30
N PHE A 53 -8.71 0.44 -16.32
CA PHE A 53 -8.95 1.19 -17.53
C PHE A 53 -9.75 0.32 -18.51
N CYS A 54 -10.96 0.74 -18.84
CA CYS A 54 -11.89 -0.03 -19.66
C CYS A 54 -12.16 0.68 -20.99
N VAL A 55 -11.87 0.01 -22.10
CA VAL A 55 -12.17 0.48 -23.46
C VAL A 55 -13.16 -0.46 -24.11
N GLY A 56 -14.30 0.07 -24.54
CA GLY A 56 -15.29 -0.69 -25.30
C GLY A 56 -15.10 -0.50 -26.80
N PHE A 57 -15.18 -1.59 -27.57
CA PHE A 57 -15.19 -1.56 -29.03
C PHE A 57 -16.53 -2.09 -29.60
N GLY A 58 -17.26 -1.21 -30.29
CA GLY A 58 -18.47 -1.54 -31.05
C GLY A 58 -19.79 -1.37 -30.30
N ASP A 59 -20.87 -1.36 -31.08
CA ASP A 59 -22.24 -1.15 -30.62
C ASP A 59 -22.83 -2.49 -30.15
N GLY A 60 -23.06 -2.63 -28.84
CA GLY A 60 -23.54 -3.88 -28.21
C GLY A 60 -22.80 -4.29 -26.94
N ILE A 61 -21.83 -3.49 -26.48
CA ILE A 61 -21.18 -3.70 -25.17
C ILE A 61 -22.06 -3.12 -24.09
N ASP A 62 -22.28 -3.90 -23.03
CA ASP A 62 -22.79 -3.38 -21.77
C ASP A 62 -21.67 -2.61 -21.03
N PRO A 63 -21.72 -1.26 -20.98
CA PRO A 63 -20.69 -0.46 -20.33
C PRO A 63 -20.64 -0.72 -18.83
N PHE A 64 -21.75 -1.18 -18.24
CA PHE A 64 -21.87 -1.48 -16.82
C PHE A 64 -21.02 -2.69 -16.46
N ASN A 65 -21.25 -3.85 -17.09
CA ASN A 65 -20.44 -5.05 -16.86
C ASN A 65 -18.96 -4.87 -17.27
N LEU A 66 -18.66 -3.95 -18.20
CA LEU A 66 -17.28 -3.65 -18.55
C LEU A 66 -16.55 -2.93 -17.40
N LYS A 67 -17.20 -1.96 -16.74
CA LYS A 67 -16.64 -1.19 -15.61
C LYS A 67 -16.76 -1.93 -14.27
N HIS A 68 -17.81 -2.73 -14.12
CA HIS A 68 -18.18 -3.45 -12.90
C HIS A 68 -18.29 -4.97 -13.15
N PRO A 69 -17.18 -5.66 -13.49
CA PRO A 69 -17.14 -7.11 -13.43
C PRO A 69 -17.52 -7.62 -12.05
N ARG A 70 -18.03 -8.84 -12.01
CA ARG A 70 -18.34 -9.51 -10.76
C ARG A 70 -17.04 -9.83 -10.03
N PRO A 71 -16.96 -9.56 -8.72
CA PRO A 71 -15.81 -9.98 -7.93
C PRO A 71 -15.73 -11.50 -7.91
N GLN A 72 -14.51 -12.05 -7.90
CA GLN A 72 -14.31 -13.49 -7.83
C GLN A 72 -14.47 -14.02 -6.40
N GLY A 73 -14.21 -13.18 -5.40
CA GLY A 73 -14.42 -13.53 -4.00
C GLY A 73 -14.15 -12.37 -3.05
N VAL A 74 -14.17 -12.70 -1.76
CA VAL A 74 -13.82 -11.78 -0.67
C VAL A 74 -12.73 -12.42 0.17
N LEU A 75 -11.62 -11.69 0.35
CA LEU A 75 -10.58 -12.04 1.30
C LEU A 75 -10.89 -11.39 2.65
N ARG A 76 -11.16 -12.22 3.66
CA ARG A 76 -11.24 -11.78 5.06
C ARG A 76 -9.91 -12.03 5.75
N LEU A 77 -9.32 -10.97 6.27
CA LEU A 77 -8.02 -11.00 6.94
C LEU A 77 -8.14 -10.48 8.37
N THR A 78 -7.64 -11.26 9.34
CA THR A 78 -7.58 -10.87 10.75
C THR A 78 -6.13 -10.69 11.17
N VAL A 79 -5.75 -9.48 11.59
CA VAL A 79 -4.42 -9.25 12.16
C VAL A 79 -4.48 -9.56 13.66
N LEU A 80 -3.86 -10.65 14.08
CA LEU A 80 -3.94 -11.12 15.48
C LEU A 80 -2.97 -10.36 16.38
N GLU A 81 -1.68 -10.59 16.19
CA GLU A 81 -0.61 -10.01 17.00
C GLU A 81 0.68 -9.91 16.19
N ALA A 82 1.59 -9.04 16.63
CA ALA A 82 3.00 -9.08 16.23
C ALA A 82 3.85 -9.33 17.47
N ALA A 83 5.03 -9.91 17.29
CA ALA A 83 5.96 -10.20 18.38
C ALA A 83 7.36 -9.75 18.01
N ASN A 84 8.16 -9.41 19.02
CA ASN A 84 9.57 -9.04 18.87
C ASN A 84 9.78 -7.85 17.91
N LEU A 85 8.90 -6.84 17.97
CA LEU A 85 9.13 -5.61 17.23
C LEU A 85 10.38 -4.92 17.77
N TRP A 86 11.27 -4.52 16.85
CA TRP A 86 12.51 -3.85 17.23
C TRP A 86 12.16 -2.49 17.85
N PRO A 87 12.61 -2.19 19.08
CA PRO A 87 12.28 -0.93 19.69
C PRO A 87 12.98 0.24 18.95
N TYR A 88 12.25 1.30 18.61
CA TYR A 88 12.86 2.54 18.10
C TYR A 88 13.91 3.08 19.08
N THR A 89 15.18 2.99 18.69
CA THR A 89 16.34 3.45 19.47
C THR A 89 16.84 4.82 18.99
N GLY A 90 15.93 5.73 18.63
CA GLY A 90 16.27 7.09 18.19
C GLY A 90 16.33 8.14 19.30
N ALA A 91 16.59 7.74 20.55
CA ALA A 91 16.77 8.72 21.62
C ALA A 91 18.08 9.51 21.39
N PRO A 92 18.04 10.86 21.36
CA PRO A 92 19.25 11.65 21.16
C PRO A 92 20.22 11.47 22.34
N TRP A 93 21.52 11.56 22.05
CA TRP A 93 22.65 11.26 22.96
C TRP A 93 22.61 11.99 24.32
N TRP A 94 21.86 13.07 24.46
CA TRP A 94 21.68 13.75 25.76
C TRP A 94 20.70 13.03 26.70
N ARG A 95 20.10 11.91 26.28
CA ARG A 95 19.18 11.08 27.08
C ARG A 95 19.77 9.74 27.56
N PHE A 96 21.10 9.54 27.48
CA PHE A 96 21.77 8.38 28.08
C PHE A 96 21.59 8.38 29.62
N GLY A 97 20.55 7.71 30.11
CA GLY A 97 20.26 7.60 31.55
C GLY A 97 18.80 7.36 31.90
N MET A 98 17.85 7.71 31.01
CA MET A 98 16.44 7.34 31.18
C MET A 98 16.16 6.01 30.48
N LYS A 99 15.98 4.96 31.26
CA LYS A 99 15.52 3.64 30.83
C LYS A 99 14.05 3.73 30.41
N ARG A 100 13.76 4.38 29.27
CA ARG A 100 12.46 4.23 28.61
C ARG A 100 12.56 3.01 27.71
N GLU A 101 11.80 1.97 28.05
CA GLU A 101 11.43 0.93 27.12
C GLU A 101 10.97 1.60 25.84
N ALA A 102 11.63 1.28 24.74
CA ALA A 102 11.39 1.98 23.51
C ALA A 102 9.96 1.70 23.07
N SER A 103 9.19 2.78 23.07
CA SER A 103 7.79 2.79 22.72
C SER A 103 7.69 2.87 21.20
N ALA A 104 7.65 1.70 20.55
CA ALA A 104 6.93 1.64 19.29
C ALA A 104 5.46 1.81 19.66
N ASP A 105 4.75 2.73 19.01
CA ASP A 105 3.28 2.74 19.02
C ASP A 105 2.86 2.04 17.71
N PRO A 106 2.96 0.70 17.59
CA PRO A 106 2.85 0.04 16.31
C PRO A 106 1.40 -0.04 15.82
N TYR A 107 1.28 -0.02 14.50
CA TYR A 107 0.07 -0.36 13.76
C TYR A 107 0.44 -1.17 12.51
N ALA A 108 -0.48 -2.03 12.06
CA ALA A 108 -0.30 -2.82 10.85
C ALA A 108 -1.10 -2.19 9.70
N GLU A 109 -0.43 -2.00 8.57
CA GLU A 109 -1.00 -1.58 7.30
C GLU A 109 -1.15 -2.82 6.41
N VAL A 110 -2.39 -3.17 6.08
CA VAL A 110 -2.74 -4.28 5.19
C VAL A 110 -3.20 -3.69 3.86
N SER A 111 -2.55 -4.09 2.77
CA SER A 111 -2.85 -3.61 1.43
C SER A 111 -3.10 -4.77 0.47
N VAL A 112 -4.15 -4.64 -0.35
CA VAL A 112 -4.49 -5.55 -1.45
C VAL A 112 -4.84 -4.68 -2.66
N GLY A 113 -4.05 -4.78 -3.74
CA GLY A 113 -4.14 -3.85 -4.86
C GLY A 113 -3.96 -2.39 -4.42
N ALA A 114 -4.95 -1.54 -4.70
CA ALA A 114 -4.99 -0.12 -4.34
C ALA A 114 -5.66 0.15 -2.99
N ILE A 115 -6.24 -0.87 -2.34
CA ILE A 115 -6.98 -0.71 -1.09
C ILE A 115 -6.03 -0.98 0.08
N THR A 116 -5.91 0.02 0.95
CA THR A 116 -5.12 -0.08 2.17
C THR A 116 -6.02 0.12 3.40
N ARG A 117 -5.85 -0.73 4.40
CA ARG A 117 -6.50 -0.64 5.71
C ARG A 117 -5.45 -0.67 6.81
N THR A 118 -5.68 0.07 7.88
CA THR A 118 -4.75 0.17 9.01
C THR A 118 -5.44 -0.28 10.29
N THR A 119 -4.73 -1.07 11.10
CA THR A 119 -5.19 -1.43 12.44
C THR A 119 -5.11 -0.23 13.39
N LYS A 120 -5.75 -0.36 14.57
CA LYS A 120 -5.58 0.62 15.64
C LYS A 120 -4.14 0.61 16.12
N THR A 121 -3.62 1.80 16.42
CA THR A 121 -2.33 1.96 17.07
C THR A 121 -2.41 1.45 18.51
N VAL A 122 -1.51 0.55 18.89
CA VAL A 122 -1.40 0.06 20.27
C VAL A 122 -0.24 0.79 20.94
N LYS A 123 -0.48 1.43 22.09
CA LYS A 123 0.53 2.26 22.75
C LYS A 123 1.48 1.44 23.62
N HIS A 124 2.79 1.64 23.45
CA HIS A 124 3.85 0.99 24.23
C HIS A 124 4.02 -0.55 24.18
N PRO A 125 3.57 -1.34 23.17
CA PRO A 125 3.87 -2.77 23.12
C PRO A 125 5.10 -3.12 22.25
N THR A 126 5.96 -4.00 22.76
CA THR A 126 6.91 -4.77 21.94
C THR A 126 6.24 -5.97 21.23
N CYS A 127 5.05 -6.37 21.73
CA CYS A 127 4.21 -7.42 21.19
C CYS A 127 2.74 -6.95 21.11
N PRO A 128 2.36 -6.11 20.11
CA PRO A 128 0.99 -5.61 19.99
C PRO A 128 0.01 -6.75 19.69
N LYS A 129 -1.16 -6.67 20.32
CA LYS A 129 -2.31 -7.55 20.03
C LYS A 129 -3.46 -6.70 19.53
N TRP A 130 -3.95 -7.00 18.33
CA TRP A 130 -5.10 -6.32 17.74
C TRP A 130 -6.36 -7.19 17.78
N GLY A 131 -6.22 -8.51 17.58
CA GLY A 131 -7.30 -9.47 17.76
C GLY A 131 -8.54 -9.20 16.89
N GLU A 132 -9.72 -9.30 17.50
CA GLU A 132 -11.02 -9.20 16.82
C GLU A 132 -11.32 -7.81 16.23
N GLU A 133 -10.62 -6.76 16.69
CA GLU A 133 -10.82 -5.41 16.17
C GLU A 133 -10.11 -5.16 14.83
N ALA A 134 -9.21 -6.06 14.42
CA ALA A 134 -8.42 -5.93 13.21
C ALA A 134 -8.83 -6.94 12.13
N VAL A 135 -10.13 -7.03 11.88
CA VAL A 135 -10.72 -7.81 10.78
C VAL A 135 -10.98 -6.87 9.59
N PHE A 136 -10.44 -7.23 8.42
CA PHE A 136 -10.61 -6.49 7.18
C PHE A 136 -11.13 -7.40 6.07
N ASP A 137 -12.14 -6.92 5.36
CA ASP A 137 -12.69 -7.58 4.17
C ASP A 137 -12.21 -6.83 2.92
N PHE A 138 -11.58 -7.55 2.00
CA PHE A 138 -11.10 -7.05 0.71
C PHE A 138 -11.81 -7.77 -0.43
N ILE A 139 -12.23 -7.02 -1.44
CA ILE A 139 -12.75 -7.60 -2.68
C ILE A 139 -11.58 -8.14 -3.49
N CYS A 140 -11.66 -9.40 -3.89
CA CYS A 140 -10.66 -10.05 -4.73
C CYS A 140 -11.23 -10.20 -6.15
N ASP A 141 -10.64 -9.46 -7.08
CA ASP A 141 -11.02 -9.48 -8.50
C ASP A 141 -10.20 -10.53 -9.27
N ASN A 142 -8.92 -10.73 -8.91
CA ASN A 142 -8.06 -11.76 -9.47
C ASN A 142 -7.15 -12.39 -8.39
N PRO A 143 -7.52 -13.55 -7.82
CA PRO A 143 -6.80 -14.19 -6.72
C PRO A 143 -5.45 -14.81 -7.11
N GLU A 144 -5.21 -15.06 -8.40
CA GLU A 144 -3.95 -15.66 -8.87
C GLU A 144 -2.83 -14.62 -8.97
N GLU A 145 -3.19 -13.35 -9.16
CA GLU A 145 -2.23 -12.27 -9.42
C GLU A 145 -2.20 -11.19 -8.34
N GLN A 146 -3.26 -11.01 -7.55
CA GLN A 146 -3.29 -10.04 -6.45
C GLN A 146 -2.58 -10.58 -5.21
N SER A 147 -1.62 -9.83 -4.70
CA SER A 147 -0.92 -10.16 -3.46
C SER A 147 -1.42 -9.36 -2.27
N VAL A 148 -1.20 -9.93 -1.08
CA VAL A 148 -1.50 -9.28 0.20
C VAL A 148 -0.18 -8.76 0.77
N SER A 149 -0.08 -7.45 0.95
CA SER A 149 1.07 -6.80 1.59
C SER A 149 0.69 -6.38 3.00
N ILE A 150 1.46 -6.83 4.00
CA ILE A 150 1.28 -6.45 5.41
C ILE A 150 2.57 -5.78 5.88
N VAL A 151 2.47 -4.54 6.34
CA VAL A 151 3.60 -3.76 6.85
C VAL A 151 3.27 -3.25 8.24
N VAL A 152 4.09 -3.60 9.23
CA VAL A 152 3.99 -3.01 10.58
C VAL A 152 4.83 -1.74 10.61
N ARG A 153 4.23 -0.65 11.08
CA ARG A 153 4.86 0.67 11.24
C ARG A 153 4.79 1.12 12.68
N GLU A 154 5.70 2.02 13.07
CA GLU A 154 5.81 2.71 14.35
C GLU A 154 5.86 4.24 14.15
#